data_AF-A0A7S1EJL1-F1
#
_entry.id   AF-A0A7S1EJL1-F1
#
_cell.length_a   1.000
_cell.length_b   1.000
_cell.length_c   1.000
_cell.angle_alpha   90.00
_cell.angle_beta   90.00
_cell.angle_gamma   90.00
#
_symmetry.space_group_name_H-M   'P 1'
#
loop_
_entity.id
_entity.type
_entity.pdbx_description
1 polymer ?
#
loop_
_entity_poly.entity_id
_entity_poly.type
_entity_poly.pdbx_seq_one_letter_code
_entity_poly.pdbx_strand_id
1 'polypeptide(L)'
;VDSAAAATLMDQLRAQLPALAGRRLDGLRVELADDFAYTDPVDGLISSKQGVRIVFEGGSRIVFRLSGTGTEGATLRVYLEKYEADPARQDIATQTALAPLIAAARALARIEQHTGRAAPSVVT
;
A
#
# COMPACT_ATOMS: atom_id res chain seq x y z
N VAL A 1 -14.36 -3.91 6.18
CA VAL A 1 -14.65 -2.46 6.09
C VAL A 1 -15.84 -2.28 5.16
N ASP A 2 -16.58 -1.17 5.22
CA ASP A 2 -17.64 -0.92 4.25
C ASP A 2 -17.10 -0.94 2.80
N SER A 3 -17.83 -1.57 1.89
CA SER A 3 -17.36 -1.78 0.51
C SER A 3 -17.25 -0.47 -0.28
N ALA A 4 -18.22 0.43 -0.12
CA ALA A 4 -18.23 1.71 -0.85
C ALA A 4 -17.12 2.65 -0.34
N ALA A 5 -16.93 2.69 0.98
CA ALA A 5 -15.84 3.43 1.60
C ALA A 5 -14.46 2.91 1.16
N ALA A 6 -14.28 1.57 1.09
CA ALA A 6 -13.03 0.97 0.67
C ALA A 6 -12.74 1.16 -0.82
N ALA A 7 -13.77 1.11 -1.68
CA ALA A 7 -13.64 1.46 -3.09
C ALA A 7 -13.22 2.92 -3.25
N THR A 8 -13.88 3.84 -2.54
CA THR A 8 -13.56 5.27 -2.55
C THR A 8 -12.11 5.52 -2.13
N LEU A 9 -11.64 4.86 -1.06
CA LEU A 9 -10.24 4.93 -0.63
C LEU A 9 -9.28 4.56 -1.76
N MET A 10 -9.53 3.42 -2.42
CA MET A 10 -8.65 2.94 -3.49
C MET A 10 -8.67 3.85 -4.72
N ASP A 11 -9.82 4.42 -5.06
CA ASP A 11 -9.93 5.33 -6.20
C ASP A 11 -9.24 6.67 -5.92
N GLN A 12 -9.38 7.21 -4.71
CA GLN A 12 -8.63 8.41 -4.30
C GLN A 12 -7.12 8.15 -4.23
N LEU A 13 -6.70 6.96 -3.81
CA LEU A 13 -5.30 6.58 -3.83
C LEU A 13 -4.77 6.51 -5.27
N ARG A 14 -5.52 5.90 -6.19
CA ARG A 14 -5.17 5.83 -7.62
C ARG A 14 -5.05 7.21 -8.27
N ALA A 15 -5.97 8.12 -7.95
CA ALA A 15 -5.96 9.49 -8.47
C ALA A 15 -4.71 10.28 -8.07
N GLN A 16 -4.06 9.92 -6.95
CA GLN A 16 -2.84 10.58 -6.49
C GLN A 16 -1.58 10.08 -7.20
N LEU A 17 -1.57 8.86 -7.75
CA LEU A 17 -0.37 8.18 -8.26
C LEU A 17 0.49 9.04 -9.21
N PRO A 18 -0.07 9.76 -10.20
CA PRO A 18 0.75 10.54 -11.14
C PRO A 18 1.58 11.64 -10.47
N ALA A 19 1.18 12.08 -9.27
CA ALA A 19 1.85 13.15 -8.55
C ALA A 19 2.82 12.65 -7.47
N LEU A 20 2.93 11.32 -7.24
CA LEU A 20 3.70 10.77 -6.12
C LEU A 20 5.18 10.55 -6.43
N ALA A 21 5.53 10.15 -7.66
CA ALA A 21 6.93 9.92 -8.02
C ALA A 21 7.79 11.18 -7.78
N GLY A 22 8.92 10.99 -7.09
CA GLY A 22 9.83 12.07 -6.70
C GLY A 22 9.44 12.86 -5.44
N ARG A 23 8.21 12.68 -4.90
CA ARG A 23 7.82 13.28 -3.61
C ARG A 23 8.39 12.52 -2.43
N ARG A 24 8.36 13.14 -1.25
CA ARG A 24 8.67 12.49 0.02
C ARG A 24 7.40 12.23 0.82
N LEU A 25 7.27 11.02 1.37
CA LEU A 25 6.24 10.63 2.33
C LEU A 25 6.96 10.19 3.60
N ASP A 26 6.69 10.86 4.73
CA ASP A 26 7.36 10.61 6.02
C ASP A 26 8.89 10.48 5.90
N GLY A 27 9.48 11.38 5.11
CA GLY A 27 10.93 11.43 4.85
C GLY A 27 11.44 10.46 3.79
N LEU A 28 10.66 9.47 3.36
CA LEU A 28 11.03 8.49 2.33
C LEU A 28 10.72 9.02 0.93
N ARG A 29 11.69 9.00 0.00
CA ARG A 29 11.49 9.45 -1.38
C ARG A 29 10.84 8.36 -2.21
N VAL A 30 9.74 8.67 -2.88
CA VAL A 30 9.02 7.76 -3.77
C VAL A 30 9.77 7.68 -5.11
N GLU A 31 10.17 6.48 -5.48
CA GLU A 31 10.78 6.16 -6.77
C GLU A 31 9.71 5.85 -7.83
N LEU A 32 8.73 5.02 -7.46
CA LEU A 32 7.64 4.59 -8.34
C LEU A 32 6.31 4.56 -7.57
N ALA A 33 5.24 4.98 -8.25
CA ALA A 33 3.88 4.81 -7.76
C ALA A 33 2.98 4.38 -8.92
N ASP A 34 2.39 3.18 -8.83
CA ASP A 34 1.56 2.62 -9.90
C ASP A 34 0.41 1.76 -9.38
N ASP A 35 -0.50 1.40 -10.29
CA ASP A 35 -1.52 0.37 -10.05
C ASP A 35 -1.15 -0.86 -10.87
N PHE A 36 -0.79 -1.93 -10.18
CA PHE A 36 -0.19 -3.11 -10.78
C PHE A 36 -1.16 -3.76 -11.77
N ALA A 37 -0.63 -4.05 -12.96
CA ALA A 37 -1.28 -4.87 -13.97
C ALA A 37 -0.36 -6.00 -14.39
N TYR A 38 -0.94 -7.15 -14.69
CA TYR A 38 -0.23 -8.32 -15.17
C TYR A 38 -0.79 -8.72 -16.53
N THR A 39 0.10 -8.90 -17.51
CA THR A 39 -0.22 -9.49 -18.81
C THR A 39 0.27 -10.92 -18.79
N ASP A 40 -0.64 -11.87 -18.91
CA ASP A 40 -0.29 -13.28 -18.95
C ASP A 40 0.46 -13.60 -20.25
N PRO A 41 1.67 -14.19 -20.19
CA PRO A 41 2.48 -14.44 -21.38
C PRO A 41 1.98 -15.61 -22.24
N VAL A 42 1.01 -16.41 -21.74
CA VAL A 42 0.45 -17.57 -22.44
C VAL A 42 -0.72 -17.14 -23.33
N ASP A 43 -1.67 -16.39 -22.77
CA ASP A 43 -2.89 -15.99 -23.48
C ASP A 43 -3.01 -14.48 -23.77
N GLY A 44 -2.09 -13.67 -23.26
CA GLY A 44 -2.06 -12.22 -23.44
C GLY A 44 -3.11 -11.46 -22.62
N LEU A 45 -3.88 -12.12 -21.76
CA LEU A 45 -4.92 -11.47 -20.97
C LEU A 45 -4.32 -10.52 -19.93
N ILE A 46 -4.93 -9.34 -19.82
CA ILE A 46 -4.48 -8.29 -18.92
C ILE A 46 -5.36 -8.24 -17.68
N SER A 47 -4.79 -8.60 -16.55
CA SER A 47 -5.36 -8.40 -15.22
C SER A 47 -4.94 -7.04 -14.67
N SER A 48 -5.82 -6.06 -14.76
CA SER A 48 -5.58 -4.70 -14.22
C SER A 48 -6.04 -4.55 -12.77
N LYS A 49 -5.64 -3.45 -12.11
CA LYS A 49 -6.05 -3.07 -10.75
C LYS A 49 -5.69 -4.11 -9.68
N GLN A 50 -4.58 -4.83 -9.85
CA GLN A 50 -4.17 -5.93 -8.98
C GLN A 50 -3.50 -5.49 -7.67
N GLY A 51 -3.25 -4.18 -7.53
CA GLY A 51 -2.81 -3.57 -6.29
C GLY A 51 -2.02 -2.29 -6.53
N VAL A 52 -2.30 -1.27 -5.73
CA VAL A 52 -1.52 -0.03 -5.79
C VAL A 52 -0.18 -0.25 -5.09
N ARG A 53 0.92 0.11 -5.75
CA ARG A 53 2.27 -0.02 -5.22
C ARG A 53 2.93 1.34 -5.10
N ILE A 54 3.55 1.58 -3.96
CA ILE A 54 4.43 2.72 -3.71
C ILE A 54 5.81 2.14 -3.40
N VAL A 55 6.77 2.39 -4.28
CA VAL A 55 8.16 1.94 -4.12
C VAL A 55 9.00 3.16 -3.79
N PHE A 56 9.80 3.03 -2.73
CA PHE A 56 10.69 4.08 -2.26
C PHE A 56 12.11 3.77 -2.70
N GLU A 57 12.90 4.83 -2.84
CA GLU A 57 14.35 4.69 -3.00
C GLU A 57 14.93 3.84 -1.87
N GLY A 58 15.86 2.96 -2.22
CA GLY A 58 16.41 1.99 -1.28
C GLY A 58 15.52 0.75 -1.07
N GLY A 59 14.57 0.48 -1.98
CA GLY A 59 13.89 -0.82 -2.11
C GLY A 59 12.75 -1.08 -1.12
N SER A 60 12.43 -0.13 -0.25
CA SER A 60 11.24 -0.25 0.62
C SER A 60 9.96 -0.05 -0.19
N ARG A 61 8.83 -0.64 0.23
CA ARG A 61 7.57 -0.54 -0.51
C ARG A 61 6.33 -0.73 0.35
N ILE A 62 5.25 -0.11 -0.12
CA ILE A 62 3.89 -0.26 0.39
C ILE A 62 3.01 -0.79 -0.74
N VAL A 63 2.18 -1.79 -0.45
CA VAL A 63 1.20 -2.31 -1.42
C VAL A 63 -0.19 -2.33 -0.80
N PHE A 64 -1.17 -1.76 -1.49
CA PHE A 64 -2.58 -1.78 -1.10
C PHE A 64 -3.36 -2.72 -2.03
N ARG A 65 -4.09 -3.67 -1.46
CA ARG A 65 -4.98 -4.56 -2.21
C ARG A 65 -6.35 -4.55 -1.58
N LEU A 66 -7.37 -4.45 -2.43
CA LEU A 66 -8.76 -4.58 -2.02
C LEU A 66 -9.28 -5.94 -2.50
N SER A 67 -9.96 -6.67 -1.62
CA SER A 67 -10.55 -7.96 -1.94
C SER A 67 -11.92 -8.11 -1.30
N GLY A 68 -12.73 -9.02 -1.86
CA GLY A 68 -14.04 -9.37 -1.30
C GLY A 68 -15.00 -8.19 -1.34
N THR A 69 -15.14 -7.47 -2.45
CA THR A 69 -16.04 -6.31 -2.58
C THR A 69 -17.52 -6.69 -2.72
N GLY A 70 -17.94 -7.79 -2.09
CA GLY A 70 -19.31 -8.29 -2.12
C GLY A 70 -20.24 -7.54 -1.17
N THR A 71 -21.40 -8.13 -0.92
CA THR A 71 -22.43 -7.57 -0.01
C THR A 71 -22.02 -7.58 1.46
N GLU A 72 -21.03 -8.39 1.85
CA GLU A 72 -20.59 -8.56 3.25
C GLU A 72 -19.48 -7.57 3.67
N GLY A 73 -19.22 -6.54 2.87
CA GLY A 73 -18.14 -5.59 3.08
C GLY A 73 -16.83 -6.05 2.43
N ALA A 74 -15.81 -5.19 2.43
CA ALA A 74 -14.53 -5.43 1.78
C ALA A 74 -13.38 -5.65 2.77
N THR A 75 -12.30 -6.28 2.30
CA THR A 75 -11.03 -6.42 3.01
C THR A 75 -9.96 -5.61 2.29
N LEU A 76 -9.47 -4.56 2.96
CA LEU A 76 -8.25 -3.83 2.58
C LEU A 76 -7.05 -4.55 3.21
N ARG A 77 -6.11 -5.00 2.38
CA ARG A 77 -4.81 -5.52 2.80
C ARG A 77 -3.72 -4.50 2.49
N VAL A 78 -2.86 -4.25 3.47
CA VAL A 78 -1.71 -3.35 3.34
C VAL A 78 -0.46 -4.17 3.64
N TYR A 79 0.43 -4.27 2.66
CA TYR A 79 1.70 -4.95 2.78
C TYR A 79 2.80 -3.90 2.90
N LEU A 80 3.69 -4.08 3.87
CA LEU A 80 4.77 -3.16 4.17
C LEU A 80 6.08 -3.95 4.13
N GLU A 81 7.02 -3.45 3.36
CA GLU A 81 8.34 -4.07 3.22
C GLU A 81 9.40 -2.99 3.33
N LYS A 82 10.37 -3.23 4.20
CA LYS A 82 11.55 -2.38 4.36
C LYS A 82 12.79 -3.20 4.03
N TYR A 83 13.47 -2.83 2.95
CA TYR A 83 14.80 -3.33 2.70
C TYR A 83 15.80 -2.69 3.66
N GLU A 84 16.67 -3.51 4.27
CA GLU A 84 17.74 -3.06 5.16
C GLU A 84 19.04 -3.76 4.77
N ALA A 85 19.94 -2.99 4.16
CA ALA A 85 21.23 -3.49 3.69
C ALA A 85 22.26 -3.63 4.81
N ASP A 86 22.12 -2.87 5.90
CA ASP A 86 23.05 -2.87 7.02
C ASP A 86 22.74 -4.02 7.99
N PRO A 87 23.61 -5.04 8.13
CA PRO A 87 23.39 -6.16 9.04
C PRO A 87 23.21 -5.73 10.50
N ALA A 88 23.84 -4.63 10.92
CA ALA A 88 23.71 -4.13 12.30
C ALA A 88 22.29 -3.62 12.62
N ARG A 89 21.45 -3.45 11.60
CA ARG A 89 20.09 -2.92 11.72
C ARG A 89 19.02 -3.98 11.43
N GLN A 90 19.42 -5.20 11.08
CA GLN A 90 18.49 -6.29 10.75
C GLN A 90 17.83 -6.93 11.97
N ASP A 91 18.42 -6.79 13.17
CA ASP A 91 17.84 -7.26 14.43
C ASP A 91 16.83 -6.26 15.05
N ILE A 92 16.57 -5.13 14.39
CA ILE A 92 15.56 -4.18 14.85
C ILE A 92 14.18 -4.84 14.78
N ALA A 93 13.42 -4.77 15.88
CA ALA A 93 12.07 -5.31 15.95
C ALA A 93 11.20 -4.78 14.79
N THR A 94 10.49 -5.68 14.09
CA THR A 94 9.76 -5.40 12.85
C THR A 94 8.81 -4.19 12.95
N GLN A 95 8.05 -4.07 14.04
CA GLN A 95 7.14 -2.93 14.24
C GLN A 95 7.87 -1.59 14.32
N THR A 96 9.07 -1.57 14.92
CA THR A 96 9.92 -0.37 14.97
C THR A 96 10.50 -0.07 13.60
N ALA A 97 11.01 -1.09 12.90
CA ALA A 97 11.57 -0.94 11.57
C ALA A 97 10.53 -0.42 10.55
N LEU A 98 9.30 -0.93 10.62
CA LEU A 98 8.20 -0.58 9.72
C LEU A 98 7.42 0.68 10.12
N ALA A 99 7.65 1.26 11.31
CA ALA A 99 6.88 2.40 11.81
C ALA A 99 6.76 3.57 10.81
N PRO A 100 7.82 4.00 10.09
CA PRO A 100 7.71 5.04 9.09
C PRO A 100 6.80 4.65 7.91
N LEU A 101 6.84 3.39 7.47
CA LEU A 101 6.00 2.89 6.38
C LEU A 101 4.53 2.75 6.82
N ILE A 102 4.29 2.36 8.08
CA ILE A 102 2.94 2.31 8.68
C ILE A 102 2.33 3.72 8.68
N ALA A 103 3.08 4.72 9.15
CA ALA A 103 2.63 6.11 9.16
C ALA A 103 2.33 6.61 7.74
N ALA A 104 3.25 6.38 6.80
CA ALA A 104 3.11 6.82 5.42
C ALA A 104 1.89 6.16 4.75
N ALA A 105 1.69 4.86 4.97
CA ALA A 105 0.55 4.13 4.43
C ALA A 105 -0.79 4.64 4.98
N ARG A 106 -0.88 4.89 6.29
CA ARG A 106 -2.09 5.41 6.94
C ARG A 106 -2.44 6.80 6.43
N ALA A 107 -1.44 7.68 6.32
CA ALA A 107 -1.62 9.05 5.89
C ALA A 107 -2.00 9.12 4.39
N LEU A 108 -1.25 8.43 3.54
CA LEU A 108 -1.45 8.46 2.08
C LEU A 108 -2.83 7.93 1.67
N ALA A 109 -3.23 6.78 2.23
CA ALA A 109 -4.53 6.17 1.93
C ALA A 109 -5.67 6.69 2.82
N ARG A 110 -5.38 7.61 3.77
CA ARG A 110 -6.36 8.16 4.72
C ARG A 110 -7.26 7.08 5.34
N ILE A 111 -6.64 5.96 5.74
CA ILE A 111 -7.34 4.70 6.06
C ILE A 111 -8.43 4.93 7.10
N GLU A 112 -8.10 5.64 8.17
CA GLU A 112 -9.02 5.90 9.28
C GLU A 112 -10.17 6.81 8.86
N GLN A 113 -9.91 7.84 8.07
CA GLN A 113 -10.95 8.75 7.56
C GLN A 113 -11.97 8.02 6.70
N HIS A 114 -11.54 7.10 5.85
CA HIS A 114 -12.45 6.34 5.00
C HIS A 114 -13.14 5.20 5.74
N THR A 115 -12.42 4.48 6.60
CA THR A 115 -12.90 3.19 7.12
C THR A 115 -13.35 3.22 8.58
N GLY A 116 -13.07 4.32 9.30
CA GLY A 116 -13.25 4.42 10.75
C GLY A 116 -12.31 3.51 11.57
N ARG A 117 -11.33 2.85 10.94
CA ARG A 117 -10.41 1.92 11.61
C ARG A 117 -9.11 2.62 12.01
N ALA A 118 -8.89 2.76 13.32
CA ALA A 118 -7.64 3.26 13.88
C ALA A 118 -6.49 2.22 13.87
N ALA A 119 -6.83 0.93 13.78
CA ALA A 119 -5.89 -0.20 13.78
C ALA A 119 -6.35 -1.33 12.84
N PRO A 120 -5.43 -2.16 12.31
CA PRO A 120 -5.77 -3.33 11.52
C PRO A 120 -6.48 -4.39 12.37
N SER A 121 -7.35 -5.19 11.76
CA SER A 121 -8.00 -6.31 12.46
C SER A 121 -7.06 -7.49 12.68
N VAL A 122 -6.05 -7.64 11.81
CA VAL A 122 -5.06 -8.74 11.81
C VAL A 122 -3.71 -8.16 11.40
N VAL A 123 -2.64 -8.64 12.05
CA VAL A 123 -1.23 -8.40 11.69
C VAL A 123 -0.55 -9.76 11.60
N THR A 124 0.28 -9.94 10.57
CA THR A 124 1.10 -11.13 10.29
C THR A 124 2.51 -10.71 10.01
#